data_AF-A0AAN8V888-F1
#
_entry.id   AF-A0AAN8V888-F1
#
_cell.length_a   1.000
_cell.length_b   1.000
_cell.length_c   1.000
_cell.angle_alpha   90.00
_cell.angle_beta   90.00
_cell.angle_gamma   90.00
#
_symmetry.space_group_name_H-M   'P 1'
#
loop_
_entity.id
_entity.type
_entity.pdbx_description
1 polymer ?
#
loop_
_entity_poly.entity_id
_entity_poly.type
_entity_poly.pdbx_seq_one_letter_code
_entity_poly.pdbx_strand_id
1 'polypeptide(L)'
;MAYDCSNLHLKSEDHDDFGLLVSEKAKRYAIVKELGESVSLKDRTTVLQFETHLQNGLECGGACLKYFRPQEAGWKPKDLDNEAPYSISFGPDKCVGNMLSTTSRTLHDKLTHVYTTISKPDNKLRILIDKEEKKKADFHSADDFDPPFIPSKTIANAYDKKLEDCDEKARISDPDAVKPDNWDEDAPMEIEDEKL
;
A
#
# COMPACT_ATOMS: atom_id res chain seq x y z
N MET A 1 19.93 9.56 9.91
CA MET A 1 21.06 9.05 10.73
C MET A 1 21.67 7.87 9.99
N ALA A 2 22.83 8.06 9.35
CA ALA A 2 23.57 6.96 8.75
C ALA A 2 24.39 6.24 9.84
N TYR A 3 24.20 4.94 9.98
CA TYR A 3 24.93 4.13 10.97
C TYR A 3 26.26 3.63 10.40
N ASP A 4 27.28 3.57 11.25
CA ASP A 4 28.56 2.93 10.95
C ASP A 4 28.33 1.44 10.68
N CYS A 5 28.66 1.01 9.46
CA CYS A 5 28.38 -0.33 8.94
C CYS A 5 29.41 -1.39 9.35
N SER A 6 30.42 -1.01 10.15
CA SER A 6 31.53 -1.89 10.51
C SER A 6 31.12 -3.17 11.28
N ASN A 7 29.92 -3.18 11.89
CA ASN A 7 29.41 -4.31 12.68
C ASN A 7 28.14 -4.98 12.11
N LEU A 8 27.74 -4.68 10.87
CA LEU A 8 26.50 -5.21 10.29
C LEU A 8 26.70 -6.51 9.51
N HIS A 9 27.95 -6.86 9.17
CA HIS A 9 28.27 -8.12 8.49
C HIS A 9 28.37 -9.25 9.52
N LEU A 10 27.26 -9.93 9.74
CA LEU A 10 27.14 -11.00 10.74
C LEU A 10 26.62 -12.27 10.08
N LYS A 11 27.04 -13.40 10.64
CA LYS A 11 26.58 -14.72 10.22
C LYS A 11 25.09 -14.85 10.57
N SER A 12 24.28 -15.33 9.62
CA SER A 12 22.89 -15.63 9.90
C SER A 12 22.78 -16.75 10.92
N GLU A 13 21.81 -16.66 11.84
CA GLU A 13 21.38 -17.81 12.63
C GLU A 13 20.94 -18.92 11.66
N ASP A 14 21.35 -20.16 11.96
CA ASP A 14 21.02 -21.38 11.21
C ASP A 14 21.55 -21.52 9.77
N HIS A 15 22.36 -20.57 9.28
CA HIS A 15 22.97 -20.62 7.94
C HIS A 15 24.46 -20.31 7.98
N ASP A 16 25.22 -20.82 7.00
CA ASP A 16 26.65 -20.51 6.84
C ASP A 16 26.92 -19.18 6.10
N ASP A 17 25.84 -18.47 5.76
CA ASP A 17 25.88 -17.21 5.00
C ASP A 17 26.00 -15.99 5.91
N PHE A 18 26.69 -14.97 5.40
CA PHE A 18 26.82 -13.66 6.04
C PHE A 18 25.91 -12.63 5.37
N GLY A 19 25.28 -11.78 6.17
CA GLY A 19 24.37 -10.75 5.68
C GLY A 19 24.46 -9.46 6.48
N LEU A 20 23.67 -8.47 6.06
CA LEU A 20 23.44 -7.25 6.83
C LEU A 20 22.38 -7.53 7.90
N LEU A 21 22.82 -7.74 9.15
CA LEU A 21 21.92 -8.05 10.25
C LEU A 21 21.42 -6.78 10.94
N VAL A 22 20.11 -6.69 11.07
CA VAL A 22 19.43 -5.66 11.85
C VAL A 22 18.96 -6.28 13.16
N SER A 23 19.65 -5.98 14.26
CA SER A 23 19.45 -6.67 15.55
C SER A 23 18.59 -5.91 16.57
N GLU A 24 18.51 -4.58 16.50
CA GLU A 24 17.78 -3.81 17.50
C GLU A 24 16.32 -3.57 17.09
N LYS A 25 15.42 -3.81 18.05
CA LYS A 25 13.98 -3.67 17.86
C LYS A 25 13.57 -2.19 17.83
N ALA A 26 12.48 -1.90 17.12
CA ALA A 26 11.86 -0.57 17.05
C ALA A 26 12.80 0.58 16.62
N LYS A 27 13.84 0.26 15.85
CA LYS A 27 14.74 1.24 15.24
C LYS A 27 14.56 1.31 13.73
N ARG A 28 14.88 2.47 13.16
CA ARG A 28 14.94 2.67 11.71
C ARG A 28 16.38 2.55 11.26
N TYR A 29 16.60 1.76 10.21
CA TYR A 29 17.91 1.51 9.63
C TYR A 29 17.96 2.05 8.22
N ALA A 30 19.12 2.60 7.86
CA ALA A 30 19.40 3.07 6.52
C ALA A 30 20.86 2.75 6.20
N ILE A 31 21.07 1.93 5.17
CA ILE A 31 22.38 1.61 4.63
C ILE A 31 22.30 1.95 3.16
N VAL A 32 23.25 2.74 2.68
CA VAL A 32 23.29 3.18 1.28
C VAL A 32 24.63 2.86 0.70
N LYS A 33 24.61 2.31 -0.50
CA LYS A 33 25.78 2.14 -1.36
C LYS A 33 25.52 2.91 -2.66
N GLU A 34 26.43 3.82 -2.97
CA GLU A 34 26.44 4.49 -4.26
C GLU A 34 26.82 3.48 -5.35
N LEU A 35 26.07 3.52 -6.45
CA LEU A 35 26.39 2.77 -7.66
C LEU A 35 27.43 3.55 -8.46
N GLY A 36 28.35 2.83 -9.14
CA GLY A 36 29.38 3.47 -9.96
C GLY A 36 28.82 4.24 -11.16
N GLU A 37 27.64 3.85 -11.65
CA GLU A 37 26.94 4.49 -12.76
C GLU A 37 25.45 4.66 -12.45
N SER A 38 24.85 5.72 -13.01
CA SER A 38 23.42 5.94 -12.90
C SER A 38 22.64 4.92 -13.73
N VAL A 39 21.57 4.37 -13.14
CA VAL A 39 20.74 3.36 -13.78
C VAL A 39 19.46 4.02 -14.29
N SER A 40 19.30 4.12 -15.62
CA SER A 40 18.01 4.47 -16.24
C SER A 40 17.09 3.25 -16.26
N LEU A 41 15.83 3.48 -15.86
CA LEU A 41 14.75 2.49 -15.86
C LEU A 41 13.91 2.51 -17.15
N LYS A 42 14.13 3.48 -18.05
CA LYS A 42 13.27 3.72 -19.22
C LYS A 42 13.62 2.82 -20.41
N ASP A 43 14.90 2.71 -20.71
CA ASP A 43 15.34 2.22 -22.03
C ASP A 43 15.74 0.74 -22.02
N ARG A 44 15.78 0.12 -20.83
CA ARG A 44 16.23 -1.25 -20.64
C ARG A 44 15.39 -1.99 -19.61
N THR A 45 15.33 -3.31 -19.78
CA THR A 45 14.79 -4.17 -18.73
C THR A 45 15.71 -4.11 -17.52
N THR A 46 15.17 -3.72 -16.37
CA THR A 46 15.90 -3.63 -15.11
C THR A 46 15.38 -4.71 -14.17
N VAL A 47 16.31 -5.44 -13.57
CA VAL A 47 16.02 -6.48 -12.58
C VAL A 47 16.61 -6.05 -11.25
N LEU A 48 15.78 -5.95 -10.23
CA LEU A 48 16.24 -5.76 -8.85
C LEU A 48 15.91 -7.03 -8.08
N GLN A 49 16.93 -7.64 -7.47
CA GLN A 49 16.78 -8.85 -6.69
C GLN A 49 17.55 -8.73 -5.39
N PHE A 50 16.94 -9.17 -4.30
CA PHE A 50 17.60 -9.31 -3.01
C PHE A 50 16.94 -10.40 -2.17
N GLU A 51 17.64 -10.83 -1.15
CA GLU A 51 17.22 -11.88 -0.25
C GLU A 51 16.97 -11.29 1.13
N THR A 52 15.93 -11.77 1.80
CA THR A 52 15.69 -11.41 3.20
C THR A 52 15.46 -12.66 4.01
N HIS A 53 16.13 -12.73 5.15
CA HIS A 53 15.91 -13.76 6.15
C HIS A 53 15.39 -13.10 7.43
N LEU A 54 14.14 -13.38 7.78
CA LEU A 54 13.48 -12.84 8.96
C LEU A 54 13.62 -13.83 10.13
N GLN A 55 14.80 -13.87 10.76
CA GLN A 55 15.16 -14.84 11.82
C GLN A 55 14.09 -15.02 12.91
N ASN A 56 13.45 -13.92 13.31
CA ASN A 56 12.42 -13.91 14.35
C ASN A 56 10.98 -13.70 13.81
N GLY A 57 10.80 -13.74 12.49
CA GLY A 57 9.58 -13.28 11.83
C GLY A 57 9.42 -11.75 11.88
N LEU A 58 8.33 -11.24 11.28
CA LEU A 58 8.04 -9.81 11.21
C LEU A 58 6.61 -9.52 11.72
N GLU A 59 6.54 -8.85 12.88
CA GLU A 59 5.27 -8.38 13.46
C GLU A 59 4.88 -7.02 12.89
N CYS A 60 5.77 -6.03 13.04
CA CYS A 60 5.67 -4.72 12.40
C CYS A 60 7.07 -4.21 12.02
N GLY A 61 7.31 -4.02 10.74
CA GLY A 61 8.53 -3.50 10.15
C GLY A 61 8.57 -3.75 8.65
N GLY A 62 9.61 -3.24 8.00
CA GLY A 62 9.82 -3.46 6.58
C GLY A 62 11.29 -3.74 6.29
N ALA A 63 11.52 -4.62 5.32
CA ALA A 63 12.83 -4.91 4.78
C ALA A 63 12.80 -4.60 3.27
N CYS A 64 12.76 -3.31 2.94
CA CYS A 64 12.68 -2.84 1.56
C CYS A 64 14.02 -2.29 1.05
N LEU A 65 14.27 -2.52 -0.24
CA LEU A 65 15.26 -1.77 -0.99
C LEU A 65 14.65 -0.50 -1.55
N LYS A 66 15.39 0.60 -1.44
CA LYS A 66 15.06 1.89 -2.05
C LYS A 66 16.14 2.30 -3.03
N TYR A 67 15.74 2.56 -4.27
CA TYR A 67 16.61 3.14 -5.30
C TYR A 67 16.42 4.66 -5.31
N PHE A 68 17.39 5.37 -4.73
CA PHE A 68 17.38 6.82 -4.66
C PHE A 68 17.63 7.45 -6.03
N ARG A 69 17.09 8.66 -6.23
CA ARG A 69 17.41 9.47 -7.40
C ARG A 69 18.91 9.85 -7.39
N PRO A 70 19.48 10.25 -8.53
CA PRO A 70 20.83 10.80 -8.57
C PRO A 70 21.06 11.91 -7.51
N GLN A 71 22.28 12.07 -7.03
CA GLN A 71 22.60 12.95 -5.88
C GLN A 71 22.33 14.43 -6.13
N GLU A 72 22.25 14.83 -7.40
CA GLU A 72 21.83 16.17 -7.82
C GLU A 72 20.41 16.51 -7.32
N ALA A 73 19.63 15.51 -6.90
CA ALA A 73 18.35 15.68 -6.23
C ALA A 73 18.44 16.14 -4.76
N GLY A 74 19.64 16.44 -4.25
CA GLY A 74 19.83 17.16 -2.99
C GLY A 74 19.97 16.29 -1.73
N TRP A 75 20.38 15.02 -1.86
CA TRP A 75 20.60 14.13 -0.72
C TRP A 75 22.04 13.62 -0.69
N LYS A 76 22.53 13.27 0.51
CA LYS A 76 23.88 12.71 0.72
C LYS A 76 23.79 11.42 1.52
N PRO A 77 24.61 10.39 1.22
CA PRO A 77 24.53 9.11 1.95
C PRO A 77 24.69 9.23 3.47
N LYS A 78 25.56 10.14 3.95
CA LYS A 78 25.79 10.36 5.38
C LYS A 78 24.59 10.98 6.10
N ASP A 79 23.81 11.77 5.38
CA ASP A 79 22.69 12.53 5.89
C ASP A 79 21.35 11.94 5.44
N LEU A 80 21.34 10.65 5.04
CA LEU A 80 20.13 10.02 4.54
C LEU A 80 19.04 10.01 5.62
N ASP A 81 17.85 10.42 5.20
CA ASP A 81 16.63 10.46 5.96
C ASP A 81 15.46 9.84 5.16
N ASN A 82 14.23 10.02 5.66
CA ASN A 82 13.03 9.47 5.04
C ASN A 82 12.48 10.35 3.91
N GLU A 83 12.99 11.57 3.74
CA GLU A 83 12.55 12.53 2.71
C GLU A 83 13.39 12.41 1.44
N ALA A 84 14.56 11.77 1.53
CA ALA A 84 15.44 11.51 0.40
C ALA A 84 14.66 10.93 -0.81
N PRO A 85 14.72 11.57 -1.97
CA PRO A 85 13.88 11.24 -3.11
C PRO A 85 14.30 9.91 -3.73
N TYR A 86 13.36 8.98 -3.87
CA TYR A 86 13.57 7.68 -4.50
C TYR A 86 12.68 7.47 -5.72
N SER A 87 13.09 6.53 -6.57
CA SER A 87 12.36 6.14 -7.79
C SER A 87 11.63 4.81 -7.62
N ILE A 88 12.23 3.87 -6.88
CA ILE A 88 11.64 2.56 -6.59
C ILE A 88 11.81 2.27 -5.10
N SER A 89 10.76 1.78 -4.45
CA SER A 89 10.80 1.15 -3.13
C SER A 89 10.16 -0.23 -3.24
N PHE A 90 10.89 -1.28 -2.92
CA PHE A 90 10.45 -2.65 -3.13
C PHE A 90 10.94 -3.58 -2.02
N GLY A 91 10.04 -4.38 -1.47
CA GLY A 91 10.35 -5.42 -0.49
C GLY A 91 9.17 -5.77 0.40
N PRO A 92 9.34 -6.74 1.30
CA PRO A 92 8.35 -7.03 2.33
C PRO A 92 8.20 -5.84 3.30
N ASP A 93 6.96 -5.43 3.51
CA ASP A 93 6.56 -4.47 4.53
C ASP A 93 5.28 -4.99 5.20
N LYS A 94 5.25 -4.95 6.52
CA LYS A 94 4.11 -5.40 7.30
C LYS A 94 4.04 -4.58 8.57
N CYS A 95 2.87 -4.05 8.90
CA CYS A 95 2.57 -3.55 10.23
C CYS A 95 1.09 -3.79 10.56
N VAL A 96 0.81 -4.20 11.80
CA VAL A 96 -0.55 -4.46 12.27
C VAL A 96 -1.23 -3.12 12.55
N GLY A 97 -2.19 -2.70 11.71
CA GLY A 97 -3.00 -1.51 11.95
C GLY A 97 -3.23 -0.58 10.75
N ASN A 98 -2.42 -0.68 9.68
CA ASN A 98 -2.67 0.01 8.42
C ASN A 98 -2.81 -1.00 7.29
N MET A 99 -4.05 -1.19 6.86
CA MET A 99 -4.39 -1.84 5.60
C MET A 99 -4.03 -0.86 4.48
N LEU A 100 -2.83 -0.96 3.92
CA LEU A 100 -2.52 -0.30 2.66
C LEU A 100 -1.76 -1.28 1.75
N SER A 101 -2.34 -1.43 0.57
CA SER A 101 -1.92 -2.27 -0.55
C SER A 101 -2.19 -3.78 -0.42
N THR A 102 -3.41 -4.13 -0.82
CA THR A 102 -3.77 -5.39 -1.46
C THR A 102 -2.61 -5.97 -2.29
N THR A 103 -2.33 -7.26 -2.15
CA THR A 103 -1.42 -8.11 -2.95
C THR A 103 0.08 -8.18 -2.58
N SER A 104 0.40 -8.54 -1.35
CA SER A 104 1.40 -9.60 -1.15
C SER A 104 1.21 -10.20 0.23
N ARG A 105 0.82 -11.47 0.30
CA ARG A 105 1.02 -12.24 1.53
C ARG A 105 2.53 -12.33 1.70
N THR A 106 3.12 -11.40 2.46
CA THR A 106 4.48 -11.55 2.94
C THR A 106 4.61 -12.95 3.52
N LEU A 107 5.63 -13.69 3.12
CA LEU A 107 5.88 -14.99 3.72
C LEU A 107 6.31 -14.71 5.16
N HIS A 108 5.59 -15.31 6.09
CA HIS A 108 5.66 -15.04 7.53
C HIS A 108 6.58 -16.02 8.25
N ASP A 109 7.20 -16.92 7.50
CA ASP A 109 8.08 -17.92 8.06
C ASP A 109 9.46 -17.31 8.35
N LYS A 110 10.30 -18.14 8.96
CA LYS A 110 11.67 -17.80 9.29
C LYS A 110 12.63 -18.24 8.20
N LEU A 111 12.16 -18.45 6.97
CA LEU A 111 13.00 -18.88 5.86
C LEU A 111 13.58 -17.66 5.16
N THR A 112 14.62 -17.95 4.38
CA THR A 112 15.18 -16.96 3.46
C THR A 112 14.33 -16.94 2.20
N HIS A 113 13.87 -15.74 1.81
CA HIS A 113 13.11 -15.54 0.58
C HIS A 113 13.82 -14.62 -0.38
N VAL A 114 13.68 -14.91 -1.67
CA VAL A 114 14.25 -14.12 -2.76
C VAL A 114 13.16 -13.25 -3.37
N TYR A 115 13.32 -11.94 -3.26
CA TYR A 115 12.41 -10.95 -3.82
C TYR A 115 12.99 -10.39 -5.11
N THR A 116 12.24 -10.48 -6.20
CA THR A 116 12.67 -9.99 -7.52
C THR A 116 11.62 -9.08 -8.13
N THR A 117 12.04 -7.90 -8.61
CA THR A 117 11.25 -7.09 -9.52
C THR A 117 11.90 -7.04 -10.89
N ILE A 118 11.07 -7.17 -11.92
CA ILE A 118 11.46 -7.04 -13.31
C ILE A 118 10.63 -5.90 -13.89
N SER A 119 11.28 -4.76 -14.12
CA SER A 119 10.70 -3.61 -14.80
C SER A 119 11.15 -3.62 -16.26
N LYS A 120 10.19 -3.58 -17.18
CA LYS A 120 10.45 -3.57 -18.62
C LYS A 120 10.15 -2.20 -19.23
N PRO A 121 10.76 -1.86 -20.39
CA PRO A 121 10.47 -0.63 -21.13
C PRO A 121 9.01 -0.50 -21.59
N ASP A 122 8.24 -1.59 -21.64
CA ASP A 122 6.82 -1.59 -22.00
C ASP A 122 5.90 -1.23 -20.82
N ASN A 123 6.44 -0.55 -19.80
CA ASN A 123 5.77 -0.13 -18.56
C ASN A 123 5.18 -1.28 -17.73
N LYS A 124 5.60 -2.52 -17.98
CA LYS A 124 5.18 -3.68 -17.20
C LYS A 124 6.16 -3.99 -16.09
N LEU A 125 5.60 -4.19 -14.90
CA LEU A 125 6.29 -4.63 -13.70
C LEU A 125 5.86 -6.07 -13.37
N ARG A 126 6.84 -6.92 -13.09
CA ARG A 126 6.60 -8.27 -12.56
C ARG A 126 7.28 -8.39 -11.21
N ILE A 127 6.55 -8.91 -10.24
CA ILE A 127 7.06 -9.19 -8.89
C ILE A 127 7.07 -10.70 -8.70
N LEU A 128 8.25 -11.23 -8.40
CA LEU A 128 8.47 -12.64 -8.11
C LEU A 128 8.96 -12.77 -6.66
N ILE A 129 8.48 -13.80 -5.99
CA ILE A 129 8.96 -14.25 -4.68
C ILE A 129 9.36 -15.70 -4.85
N ASP A 130 10.60 -16.04 -4.52
CA ASP A 130 11.18 -17.39 -4.69
C ASP A 130 11.06 -17.92 -6.12
N LYS A 131 11.27 -17.02 -7.09
CA LYS A 131 11.13 -17.26 -8.55
C LYS A 131 9.69 -17.55 -9.01
N GLU A 132 8.73 -17.56 -8.10
CA GLU A 132 7.32 -17.63 -8.44
C GLU A 132 6.75 -16.23 -8.67
N GLU A 133 6.06 -16.04 -9.79
CA GLU A 133 5.39 -14.78 -10.08
C GLU A 133 4.18 -14.59 -9.17
N LYS A 134 4.23 -13.57 -8.33
CA LYS A 134 3.15 -13.24 -7.38
C LYS A 134 2.27 -12.09 -7.88
N LYS A 135 2.83 -11.14 -8.65
CA LYS A 135 2.09 -9.99 -9.17
C LYS A 135 2.61 -9.57 -10.54
N LYS A 136 1.68 -9.19 -11.42
CA LYS A 136 1.93 -8.37 -12.60
C LYS A 136 1.25 -7.03 -12.38
N ALA A 137 1.91 -5.96 -12.77
CA ALA A 137 1.37 -4.62 -12.72
C ALA A 137 1.80 -3.86 -13.98
N ASP A 138 0.99 -2.90 -14.39
CA ASP A 138 1.32 -1.94 -15.43
C ASP A 138 1.34 -0.54 -14.81
N PHE A 139 2.41 0.23 -15.01
CA PHE A 139 2.52 1.58 -14.43
C PHE A 139 1.42 2.54 -14.92
N HIS A 140 0.74 2.22 -16.03
CA HIS A 140 -0.36 3.02 -16.56
C HIS A 140 -1.74 2.52 -16.10
N SER A 141 -1.80 1.37 -15.42
CA SER A 141 -3.04 0.84 -14.85
C SER A 141 -3.35 1.56 -13.53
N ALA A 142 -4.57 2.08 -13.43
CA ALA A 142 -5.04 2.71 -12.20
C ALA A 142 -5.36 1.69 -11.09
N ASP A 143 -5.57 0.41 -11.45
CA ASP A 143 -5.97 -0.64 -10.52
C ASP A 143 -4.76 -1.33 -9.86
N ASP A 144 -3.56 -1.16 -10.43
CA ASP A 144 -2.36 -1.87 -9.96
C ASP A 144 -1.62 -1.15 -8.84
N PHE A 145 -1.88 0.15 -8.66
CA PHE A 145 -1.21 1.03 -7.71
C PHE A 145 -2.19 1.90 -6.93
N ASP A 146 -1.94 2.04 -5.63
CA ASP A 146 -2.70 2.89 -4.72
C ASP A 146 -1.74 3.84 -3.97
N PRO A 147 -1.77 5.15 -4.24
CA PRO A 147 -2.58 5.82 -5.26
C PRO A 147 -2.09 5.52 -6.69
N PRO A 148 -2.97 5.66 -7.70
CA PRO A 148 -2.58 5.46 -9.09
C PRO A 148 -1.55 6.51 -9.54
N PHE A 149 -0.55 6.09 -10.31
CA PHE A 149 0.49 6.99 -10.84
C PHE A 149 -0.06 8.00 -11.85
N ILE A 150 -1.05 7.59 -12.63
CA ILE A 150 -1.75 8.46 -13.56
C ILE A 150 -3.03 8.90 -12.85
N PRO A 151 -3.18 10.20 -12.51
CA PRO A 151 -4.42 10.68 -11.94
C PRO A 151 -5.58 10.40 -12.90
N SER A 152 -6.74 10.03 -12.36
CA SER A 152 -7.93 9.77 -13.17
C SER A 152 -8.23 10.99 -14.05
N LYS A 153 -8.48 10.76 -15.34
CA LYS A 153 -8.83 11.84 -16.29
C LYS A 153 -10.08 12.61 -15.86
N THR A 154 -10.91 12.02 -15.00
CA THR A 154 -12.10 12.63 -14.41
C THR A 154 -11.80 13.04 -12.98
N ILE A 155 -11.77 14.34 -12.73
CA ILE A 155 -11.83 14.93 -11.40
C ILE A 155 -13.31 15.16 -11.13
N ALA A 156 -13.89 14.59 -10.07
CA ALA A 156 -15.20 15.01 -9.61
C ALA A 156 -15.12 16.50 -9.30
N ASN A 157 -15.90 17.32 -10.00
CA ASN A 157 -15.76 18.76 -9.91
C ASN A 157 -16.05 19.20 -8.46
N ALA A 158 -15.05 19.72 -7.76
CA ALA A 158 -15.18 20.17 -6.37
C ALA A 158 -16.16 21.36 -6.23
N TYR A 159 -16.63 21.93 -7.34
CA TYR A 159 -17.67 22.95 -7.40
C TYR A 159 -19.08 22.40 -7.70
N ASP A 160 -19.26 21.10 -7.92
CA ASP A 160 -20.60 20.51 -7.97
C ASP A 160 -21.20 20.49 -6.56
N LYS A 161 -21.82 21.61 -6.20
CA LYS A 161 -22.81 21.63 -5.12
C LYS A 161 -23.94 20.73 -5.57
N LYS A 162 -24.24 19.70 -4.77
CA LYS A 162 -25.55 19.03 -4.82
C LYS A 162 -26.61 20.13 -4.82
N LEU A 163 -27.35 20.27 -5.92
CA LEU A 163 -28.44 21.23 -6.00
C LEU A 163 -29.41 20.88 -4.86
N GLU A 164 -29.78 21.87 -4.05
CA GLU A 164 -30.72 21.71 -2.91
C GLU A 164 -32.09 21.13 -3.30
N ASP A 165 -32.38 21.02 -4.61
CA ASP A 165 -33.64 20.52 -5.17
C ASP A 165 -33.61 19.01 -5.53
N CYS A 166 -32.50 18.31 -5.30
CA CYS A 166 -32.44 16.87 -5.52
C CYS A 166 -33.09 16.11 -4.35
N ASP A 167 -34.41 16.02 -4.36
CA ASP A 167 -35.22 15.23 -3.43
C ASP A 167 -34.89 13.72 -3.60
N GLU A 168 -34.05 13.17 -2.71
CA GLU A 168 -33.68 11.73 -2.70
C GLU A 168 -34.77 10.82 -2.12
N LYS A 169 -36.02 11.30 -2.04
CA LYS A 169 -37.15 10.46 -1.64
C LYS A 169 -37.60 9.59 -2.80
N ALA A 170 -37.11 8.34 -2.81
CA ALA A 170 -37.52 7.31 -3.76
C ALA A 170 -39.02 6.93 -3.69
N ARG A 171 -39.76 7.39 -2.67
CA ARG A 171 -41.22 7.28 -2.58
C ARG A 171 -41.81 8.60 -2.10
N ILE A 172 -42.66 9.18 -2.93
CA ILE A 172 -43.57 10.28 -2.63
C ILE A 172 -44.93 9.69 -2.23
N SER A 173 -45.60 10.30 -1.23
CA SER A 173 -46.99 9.98 -0.93
C SER A 173 -47.86 10.37 -2.13
N ASP A 174 -48.78 9.51 -2.53
CA ASP A 174 -49.65 9.73 -3.69
C ASP A 174 -50.51 11.00 -3.45
N PRO A 175 -50.37 12.05 -4.28
CA PRO A 175 -51.11 13.30 -4.12
C PRO A 175 -52.62 13.13 -4.36
N ASP A 176 -53.06 12.06 -5.03
CA ASP A 176 -54.47 11.77 -5.32
C ASP A 176 -55.11 10.83 -4.26
N ALA A 177 -54.35 10.41 -3.25
CA ALA A 177 -54.88 9.58 -2.16
C ALA A 177 -55.75 10.41 -1.21
N VAL A 178 -57.06 10.38 -1.44
CA VAL A 178 -58.05 10.95 -0.54
C VAL A 178 -58.33 9.95 0.58
N LYS A 179 -58.18 10.40 1.82
CA LYS A 179 -58.51 9.63 3.02
C LYS A 179 -59.98 9.18 2.96
N PRO A 180 -60.28 7.89 3.11
CA PRO A 180 -61.65 7.39 3.01
C PRO A 180 -62.52 7.90 4.16
N ASP A 181 -63.82 8.09 3.92
CA ASP A 181 -64.79 8.64 4.89
C ASP A 181 -64.90 7.83 6.21
N ASN A 182 -64.50 6.56 6.19
CA ASN A 182 -64.50 5.67 7.35
C ASN A 182 -63.17 5.67 8.14
N TRP A 183 -62.33 6.70 7.96
CA TRP A 183 -61.07 6.85 8.66
C TRP A 183 -61.20 7.86 9.80
N ASP A 184 -61.39 7.33 11.00
CA ASP A 184 -61.47 8.09 12.25
C ASP A 184 -60.07 8.24 12.87
N GLU A 185 -59.55 9.47 12.96
CA GLU A 185 -58.23 9.78 13.56
C GLU A 185 -58.32 9.99 15.07
N ASP A 186 -59.55 10.20 15.57
CA ASP A 186 -59.81 10.44 16.98
C ASP A 186 -60.21 9.15 17.69
N ALA A 187 -60.26 8.03 16.96
CA ALA A 187 -60.47 6.71 17.53
C ALA A 187 -59.30 6.36 18.46
N PRO A 188 -59.56 6.04 19.75
CA PRO A 188 -58.51 5.67 20.67
C PRO A 188 -57.85 4.36 20.22
N MET A 189 -56.54 4.25 20.42
CA MET A 189 -55.73 3.09 20.02
C MET A 189 -56.17 1.81 20.77
N GLU A 190 -56.85 1.97 21.89
CA GLU A 190 -57.40 0.89 22.72
C GLU A 190 -58.89 1.17 23.00
N ILE A 191 -59.71 0.11 22.89
CA ILE A 191 -61.13 0.11 23.26
C ILE A 191 -61.27 -0.86 24.44
N GLU A 192 -61.92 -0.44 25.52
CA GLU A 192 -62.20 -1.34 26.64
C GLU A 192 -63.19 -2.43 26.20
N ASP A 193 -62.90 -3.69 26.53
CA ASP A 193 -63.75 -4.82 26.19
C ASP A 193 -64.98 -4.84 27.11
N GLU A 194 -66.14 -4.40 26.62
CA GLU A 194 -67.40 -4.41 27.37
C GLU A 194 -68.00 -5.83 27.47
N LYS A 195 -67.27 -6.79 28.05
CA LYS A 195 -67.82 -8.03 28.62
C LYS A 195 -66.96 -8.55 29.77
N LEU A 196 -67.38 -8.22 30.99
CA LEU A 196 -67.08 -8.94 32.23
C LEU A 196 -68.35 -9.68 32.69
#